data_AF-A0A085WGR4-F1
#
_entry.id   AF-A0A085WGR4-F1
#
_cell.length_a   1.000
_cell.length_b   1.000
_cell.length_c   1.000
_cell.angle_alpha   90.00
_cell.angle_beta   90.00
_cell.angle_gamma   90.00
#
_symmetry.space_group_name_H-M   'P 1'
#
loop_
_entity.id
_entity.type
_entity.pdbx_description
1 polymer ?
#
loop_
_entity_poly.entity_id
_entity_poly.type
_entity_poly.pdbx_seq_one_letter_code
_entity_poly.pdbx_strand_id
1 'polypeptide(L)'
;MSKKILIVESDSALSSSLREALEARGFAVDETTDGKGSVEQIRRDRPDLVVLAVDLSGGQNGYLICGKLKKDDDLKNVPIVIIGNPDGFAAHRKLKAHADEYVAKPVDSDQLVDRVGALIGFPEVVVGEVVEDEGLTLDGLTDDEPMDEPLSQDEPLAEEIAVESEPIASASEDLDMLDEAFSDMAGTDSSTEEEPVVAPPEASGNDEELDALDNLGKDAEDALDSLGDDEEKTQIGFMAPVVPLTPAPIPDPPRTPSRPAMTLPAVPAPSSTSKSTAVSAPAMSAADAAELRNLRAKVAELQSALSDAEAQASTAESRVQELEGKLETQTSELETARSAAGKSDKDSFALKDAVNKKDKELLRLKSEINLKEQEKDKEISRLKGELTQKEHDFVELQDKQLELERQHTESAAEMARRDAQIKTLTTRADQLTADKKKVEVQLTAAKEEARSASSKLTALQAEVDAHQQQQSAVETELEDLRGRVGQLESELETARGEASELRGQAESAREETSELRGQLEAVQSELETAKSDAEMARTELETVRTELETVRTELEGQAATAAEEAEGLRRRISELEEAAVRNEERVTKLYTRIKNDEKLRERAKKALGIAHQLLEEAPSATEEADEAAA
;
A
#
# COMPACT_ATOMS: atom_id res chain seq x y z
N MET A 1 -14.71 24.57 -13.84
CA MET A 1 -14.93 23.72 -15.02
C MET A 1 -14.76 22.28 -14.59
N SER A 2 -15.68 21.39 -14.94
CA SER A 2 -15.48 19.94 -14.78
C SER A 2 -14.41 19.46 -15.76
N LYS A 3 -13.50 18.60 -15.27
CA LYS A 3 -12.43 18.00 -16.07
C LYS A 3 -12.97 16.76 -16.77
N LYS A 4 -12.61 16.56 -18.03
CA LYS A 4 -13.11 15.48 -18.88
C LYS A 4 -12.17 14.27 -18.90
N ILE A 5 -12.75 13.09 -18.74
CA ILE A 5 -12.04 11.82 -18.84
C ILE A 5 -12.67 10.98 -19.95
N LEU A 6 -11.85 10.37 -20.80
CA LEU A 6 -12.30 9.33 -21.73
C LEU A 6 -11.83 7.96 -21.25
N ILE A 7 -12.76 7.04 -21.02
CA ILE A 7 -12.47 5.63 -20.76
C ILE A 7 -12.54 4.85 -22.07
N VAL A 8 -11.45 4.16 -22.41
CA VAL A 8 -11.31 3.29 -23.59
C VAL A 8 -11.10 1.86 -23.10
N GLU A 9 -12.19 1.11 -22.93
CA GLU A 9 -12.21 -0.22 -22.30
C GLU A 9 -13.16 -1.15 -23.07
N SER A 10 -12.89 -2.46 -23.10
CA SER A 10 -13.70 -3.45 -23.82
C SER A 10 -14.71 -4.18 -22.93
N ASP A 11 -14.48 -4.22 -21.63
CA ASP A 11 -15.44 -4.69 -20.63
C ASP A 11 -16.34 -3.52 -20.17
N SER A 12 -17.60 -3.53 -20.61
CA SER A 12 -18.58 -2.50 -20.25
C SER A 12 -18.94 -2.47 -18.76
N ALA A 13 -18.87 -3.61 -18.05
CA ALA A 13 -19.18 -3.64 -16.62
C ALA A 13 -18.08 -2.97 -15.80
N LEU A 14 -16.82 -3.21 -16.17
CA LEU A 14 -15.68 -2.49 -15.60
C LEU A 14 -15.74 -1.00 -15.98
N SER A 15 -15.97 -0.69 -17.25
CA SER A 15 -16.03 0.69 -17.78
C SER A 15 -17.05 1.56 -17.02
N SER A 16 -18.28 1.07 -16.85
CA SER A 16 -19.32 1.83 -16.13
C SER A 16 -19.06 1.92 -14.62
N SER A 17 -18.47 0.91 -13.98
CA SER A 17 -18.08 1.00 -12.56
C SER A 17 -16.97 2.02 -12.31
N LEU A 18 -15.99 2.11 -13.22
CA LEU A 18 -14.94 3.14 -13.16
C LEU A 18 -15.49 4.54 -13.45
N ARG A 19 -16.49 4.65 -14.34
CA ARG A 19 -17.25 5.88 -14.56
C ARG A 19 -17.96 6.35 -13.31
N GLU A 20 -18.77 5.51 -12.67
CA GLU A 20 -19.56 5.88 -11.49
C GLU A 20 -18.65 6.43 -10.37
N ALA A 21 -17.51 5.79 -10.12
CA ALA A 21 -16.52 6.24 -9.14
C ALA A 21 -15.85 7.59 -9.49
N LEU A 22 -15.67 7.89 -10.78
CA LEU A 22 -15.10 9.16 -11.25
C LEU A 22 -16.14 10.29 -11.30
N GLU A 23 -17.37 10.01 -11.74
CA GLU A 23 -18.47 10.99 -11.73
C GLU A 23 -18.87 11.37 -10.29
N ALA A 24 -18.86 10.42 -9.35
CA ALA A 24 -19.04 10.68 -7.91
C ALA A 24 -17.96 11.61 -7.30
N ARG A 25 -16.79 11.76 -7.95
CA ARG A 25 -15.72 12.69 -7.57
C ARG A 25 -15.68 13.95 -8.44
N GLY A 26 -16.77 14.22 -9.17
CA GLY A 26 -17.02 15.46 -9.92
C GLY A 26 -16.38 15.54 -11.32
N PHE A 27 -15.77 14.46 -11.81
CA PHE A 27 -15.24 14.41 -13.18
C PHE A 27 -16.38 14.20 -14.19
N ALA A 28 -16.24 14.72 -15.40
CA ALA A 28 -17.14 14.41 -16.51
C ALA A 28 -16.56 13.25 -17.32
N VAL A 29 -17.29 12.14 -17.44
CA VAL A 29 -16.75 10.89 -18.00
C VAL A 29 -17.48 10.47 -19.27
N ASP A 30 -16.73 10.35 -20.36
CA ASP A 30 -17.15 9.72 -21.60
C ASP A 30 -16.57 8.28 -21.68
N GLU A 31 -17.34 7.32 -22.20
CA GLU A 31 -16.91 5.92 -22.39
C GLU A 31 -16.88 5.55 -23.88
N THR A 32 -15.94 4.68 -24.29
CA THR A 32 -15.91 4.12 -25.66
C THR A 32 -15.28 2.74 -25.71
N THR A 33 -15.93 1.81 -26.42
CA THR A 33 -15.45 0.43 -26.61
C THR A 33 -14.66 0.22 -27.91
N ASP A 34 -14.59 1.26 -28.77
CA ASP A 34 -13.84 1.24 -30.03
C ASP A 34 -12.44 1.85 -29.88
N GLY A 35 -11.45 0.98 -29.66
CA GLY A 35 -10.04 1.35 -29.69
C GLY A 35 -9.57 2.00 -31.00
N LYS A 36 -10.29 1.85 -32.11
CA LYS A 36 -9.91 2.37 -33.43
C LYS A 36 -10.33 3.83 -33.59
N GLY A 37 -11.58 4.13 -33.27
CA GLY A 37 -12.14 5.48 -33.21
C GLY A 37 -11.57 6.32 -32.07
N SER A 38 -11.10 5.69 -30.98
CA SER A 38 -10.55 6.37 -29.79
C SER A 38 -9.59 7.53 -30.11
N VAL A 39 -8.65 7.36 -31.06
CA VAL A 39 -7.65 8.38 -31.39
C VAL A 39 -8.28 9.63 -32.03
N GLU A 40 -9.27 9.46 -32.91
CA GLU A 40 -9.99 10.58 -33.51
C GLU A 40 -11.00 11.19 -32.53
N GLN A 41 -11.57 10.38 -31.62
CA GLN A 41 -12.43 10.85 -30.53
C GLN A 41 -11.63 11.74 -29.55
N ILE A 42 -10.44 11.31 -29.13
CA ILE A 42 -9.52 12.10 -28.29
C ILE A 42 -9.11 13.40 -29.01
N ARG A 43 -8.83 13.34 -30.33
CA ARG A 43 -8.50 14.55 -31.10
C ARG A 43 -9.67 15.54 -31.21
N ARG A 44 -10.90 15.04 -31.34
CA ARG A 44 -12.14 15.85 -31.47
C ARG A 44 -12.56 16.45 -30.13
N ASP A 45 -12.63 15.63 -29.09
CA ASP A 45 -13.28 15.97 -27.82
C ASP A 45 -12.30 16.51 -26.77
N ARG A 46 -10.99 16.32 -26.99
CA ARG A 46 -9.86 16.79 -26.16
C ARG A 46 -10.09 16.61 -24.65
N PRO A 47 -10.19 15.35 -24.16
CA PRO A 47 -10.29 15.06 -22.74
C PRO A 47 -9.02 15.49 -21.99
N ASP A 48 -9.16 15.85 -20.72
CA ASP A 48 -8.07 16.21 -19.82
C ASP A 48 -7.26 14.98 -19.37
N LEU A 49 -7.82 13.77 -19.44
CA LEU A 49 -7.13 12.49 -19.20
C LEU A 49 -7.77 11.35 -19.99
N VAL A 50 -6.98 10.36 -20.39
CA VAL A 50 -7.45 9.12 -21.06
C VAL A 50 -7.12 7.89 -20.23
N VAL A 51 -8.14 7.10 -19.90
CA VAL A 51 -7.99 5.75 -19.32
C VAL A 51 -8.05 4.75 -20.48
N LEU A 52 -7.07 3.85 -20.59
CA LEU A 52 -6.86 3.05 -21.80
C LEU A 52 -6.52 1.58 -21.47
N ALA A 53 -7.41 0.66 -21.84
CA ALA A 53 -7.16 -0.76 -21.69
C ALA A 53 -6.04 -1.28 -22.60
N VAL A 54 -5.20 -2.19 -22.10
CA VAL A 54 -4.18 -2.91 -22.88
C VAL A 54 -4.85 -3.78 -23.95
N ASP A 55 -5.88 -4.53 -23.55
CA ASP A 55 -6.58 -5.50 -24.38
C ASP A 55 -7.93 -4.93 -24.81
N LEU A 56 -8.06 -4.64 -26.11
CA LEU A 56 -9.22 -3.96 -26.68
C LEU A 56 -9.90 -4.79 -27.78
N SER A 57 -11.19 -4.51 -27.96
CA SER A 57 -12.04 -5.19 -28.93
C SER A 57 -11.48 -5.11 -30.37
N GLY A 58 -11.65 -6.20 -31.12
CA GLY A 58 -11.13 -6.30 -32.50
C GLY A 58 -9.62 -6.53 -32.62
N GLY A 59 -8.94 -7.01 -31.57
CA GLY A 59 -7.51 -7.32 -31.60
C GLY A 59 -6.62 -6.07 -31.53
N GLN A 60 -7.10 -5.03 -30.86
CA GLN A 60 -6.38 -3.77 -30.70
C GLN A 60 -5.62 -3.74 -29.37
N ASN A 61 -4.48 -3.05 -29.37
CA ASN A 61 -3.58 -3.04 -28.22
C ASN A 61 -3.36 -1.60 -27.73
N GLY A 62 -3.65 -1.35 -26.44
CA GLY A 62 -3.55 -0.04 -25.79
C GLY A 62 -2.15 0.59 -25.87
N TYR A 63 -1.08 -0.21 -25.81
CA TYR A 63 0.30 0.29 -25.98
C TYR A 63 0.51 0.92 -27.36
N LEU A 64 -0.10 0.36 -28.42
CA LEU A 64 -0.03 0.93 -29.77
C LEU A 64 -0.89 2.18 -29.95
N ILE A 65 -1.92 2.38 -29.11
CA ILE A 65 -2.76 3.59 -29.10
C ILE A 65 -2.05 4.70 -28.33
N CYS A 66 -1.54 4.42 -27.13
CA CYS A 66 -0.66 5.32 -26.36
C CYS A 66 0.54 5.77 -27.21
N GLY A 67 1.21 4.82 -27.88
CA GLY A 67 2.33 5.07 -28.78
C GLY A 67 2.00 5.85 -30.07
N LYS A 68 0.71 6.11 -30.36
CA LYS A 68 0.26 7.08 -31.38
C LYS A 68 -0.03 8.45 -30.75
N LEU A 69 -0.79 8.47 -29.63
CA LEU A 69 -1.17 9.70 -28.92
C LEU A 69 0.06 10.49 -28.46
N LYS A 70 1.05 9.84 -27.84
CA LYS A 70 2.32 10.48 -27.43
C LYS A 70 3.26 10.83 -28.60
N LYS A 71 2.88 10.56 -29.86
CA LYS A 71 3.60 10.99 -31.09
C LYS A 71 2.88 12.09 -31.88
N ASP A 72 1.62 12.39 -31.54
CA ASP A 72 0.87 13.48 -32.15
C ASP A 72 1.19 14.77 -31.37
N ASP A 73 1.69 15.80 -32.06
CA ASP A 73 2.15 17.04 -31.41
C ASP A 73 1.02 17.78 -30.66
N ASP A 74 -0.23 17.59 -31.07
CA ASP A 74 -1.42 18.15 -30.41
C ASP A 74 -1.90 17.34 -29.18
N LEU A 75 -1.53 16.05 -29.07
CA LEU A 75 -2.09 15.12 -28.08
C LEU A 75 -1.07 14.56 -27.09
N LYS A 76 0.24 14.71 -27.35
CA LYS A 76 1.33 14.22 -26.47
C LYS A 76 1.27 14.71 -25.02
N ASN A 77 0.65 15.87 -24.79
CA ASN A 77 0.48 16.48 -23.47
C ASN A 77 -0.67 15.87 -22.65
N VAL A 78 -1.56 15.09 -23.26
CA VAL A 78 -2.68 14.45 -22.54
C VAL A 78 -2.13 13.31 -21.67
N PRO A 79 -2.44 13.28 -20.36
CA PRO A 79 -2.16 12.14 -19.48
C PRO A 79 -2.91 10.88 -19.92
N ILE A 80 -2.21 9.75 -19.92
CA ILE A 80 -2.72 8.44 -20.27
C ILE A 80 -2.48 7.50 -19.08
N VAL A 81 -3.54 6.85 -18.60
CA VAL A 81 -3.50 5.77 -17.60
C VAL A 81 -3.79 4.46 -18.30
N ILE A 82 -2.84 3.53 -18.31
CA ILE A 82 -3.04 2.20 -18.92
C ILE A 82 -3.59 1.20 -17.91
N ILE A 83 -4.62 0.44 -18.30
CA ILE A 83 -5.24 -0.60 -17.47
C ILE A 83 -5.06 -1.97 -18.14
N GLY A 84 -4.56 -2.99 -17.43
CA GLY A 84 -4.42 -4.33 -18.01
C GLY A 84 -3.66 -5.35 -17.16
N ASN A 85 -3.20 -6.43 -17.77
CA ASN A 85 -2.27 -7.35 -17.12
C ASN A 85 -0.91 -6.63 -16.88
N PRO A 86 -0.32 -6.66 -15.67
CA PRO A 86 1.02 -6.14 -15.41
C PRO A 86 2.14 -6.74 -16.28
N ASP A 87 1.94 -7.92 -16.89
CA ASP A 87 2.84 -8.53 -17.89
C ASP A 87 2.96 -7.67 -19.17
N GLY A 88 3.78 -6.63 -19.07
CA GLY A 88 4.02 -5.68 -20.17
C GLY A 88 4.31 -4.27 -19.67
N PHE A 89 3.83 -3.87 -18.49
CA PHE A 89 4.03 -2.53 -17.94
C PHE A 89 5.53 -2.18 -17.83
N ALA A 90 6.35 -3.10 -17.34
CA ALA A 90 7.80 -2.92 -17.21
C ALA A 90 8.56 -2.88 -18.56
N ALA A 91 7.95 -3.33 -19.65
CA ALA A 91 8.47 -3.16 -21.00
C ALA A 91 8.01 -1.82 -21.61
N HIS A 92 6.73 -1.46 -21.45
CA HIS A 92 6.18 -0.22 -21.98
C HIS A 92 6.74 1.03 -21.29
N ARG A 93 6.96 1.00 -19.97
CA ARG A 93 7.63 2.08 -19.21
C ARG A 93 9.08 2.37 -19.69
N LYS A 94 9.71 1.48 -20.47
CA LYS A 94 11.04 1.69 -21.07
C LYS A 94 11.00 2.38 -22.45
N LEU A 95 9.81 2.59 -23.03
CA LEU A 95 9.65 3.27 -24.32
C LEU A 95 9.58 4.79 -24.13
N LYS A 96 10.03 5.55 -25.15
CA LYS A 96 9.92 7.03 -25.17
C LYS A 96 8.47 7.54 -25.27
N ALA A 97 7.51 6.66 -25.57
CA ALA A 97 6.09 6.97 -25.72
C ALA A 97 5.25 6.20 -24.68
N HIS A 98 5.74 6.19 -23.43
CA HIS A 98 5.06 5.54 -22.30
C HIS A 98 3.77 6.29 -21.91
N ALA A 99 2.85 5.55 -21.30
CA ALA A 99 1.77 6.13 -20.52
C ALA A 99 2.31 6.67 -19.19
N ASP A 100 1.59 7.61 -18.60
CA ASP A 100 1.99 8.38 -17.42
C ASP A 100 1.74 7.58 -16.13
N GLU A 101 0.70 6.73 -16.10
CA GLU A 101 0.50 5.73 -15.05
C GLU A 101 -0.08 4.40 -15.58
N TYR A 102 0.04 3.32 -14.80
CA TYR A 102 -0.41 1.97 -15.13
C TYR A 102 -1.08 1.31 -13.91
N VAL A 103 -2.27 0.75 -14.10
CA VAL A 103 -3.06 0.06 -13.07
C VAL A 103 -3.33 -1.38 -13.50
N ALA A 104 -3.07 -2.35 -12.62
CA ALA A 104 -3.30 -3.75 -12.89
C ALA A 104 -4.80 -4.09 -12.87
N LYS A 105 -5.25 -5.04 -13.71
CA LYS A 105 -6.54 -5.72 -13.51
C LYS A 105 -6.35 -6.88 -12.50
N PRO A 106 -7.30 -7.13 -11.57
CA PRO A 106 -8.55 -6.39 -11.34
C PRO A 106 -8.28 -4.99 -10.80
N VAL A 107 -9.04 -4.02 -11.30
CA VAL A 107 -8.91 -2.61 -10.92
C VAL A 107 -9.68 -2.34 -9.64
N ASP A 108 -9.05 -1.65 -8.71
CA ASP A 108 -9.73 -0.99 -7.60
C ASP A 108 -10.15 0.41 -8.06
N SER A 109 -11.45 0.72 -7.99
CA SER A 109 -12.02 1.97 -8.47
C SER A 109 -11.51 3.18 -7.70
N ASP A 110 -11.36 3.09 -6.37
CA ASP A 110 -10.80 4.19 -5.57
C ASP A 110 -9.32 4.39 -5.88
N GLN A 111 -8.57 3.29 -6.10
CA GLN A 111 -7.18 3.39 -6.55
C GLN A 111 -7.06 4.10 -7.91
N LEU A 112 -7.94 3.83 -8.88
CA LEU A 112 -7.91 4.54 -10.16
C LEU A 112 -8.28 6.02 -9.98
N VAL A 113 -9.32 6.31 -9.21
CA VAL A 113 -9.77 7.67 -8.90
C VAL A 113 -8.64 8.51 -8.29
N ASP A 114 -7.90 7.98 -7.32
CA ASP A 114 -6.82 8.72 -6.67
C ASP A 114 -5.59 8.89 -7.59
N ARG A 115 -5.31 7.93 -8.49
CA ARG A 115 -4.28 8.09 -9.54
C ARG A 115 -4.66 9.14 -10.58
N VAL A 116 -5.92 9.20 -10.98
CA VAL A 116 -6.48 10.25 -11.84
C VAL A 116 -6.40 11.61 -11.13
N GLY A 117 -6.82 11.66 -9.86
CA GLY A 117 -6.74 12.85 -9.01
C GLY A 117 -5.31 13.38 -8.85
N ALA A 118 -4.30 12.50 -8.76
CA ALA A 118 -2.90 12.88 -8.73
C ALA A 118 -2.36 13.44 -10.07
N LEU A 119 -2.92 13.02 -11.22
CA LEU A 119 -2.47 13.43 -12.54
C LEU A 119 -3.10 14.74 -13.04
N ILE A 120 -4.41 14.95 -12.82
CA ILE A 120 -5.14 16.13 -13.29
C ILE A 120 -5.69 17.02 -12.17
N GLY A 121 -5.59 16.60 -10.91
CA GLY A 121 -6.22 17.26 -9.76
C GLY A 121 -7.72 17.00 -9.71
N PHE A 122 -8.29 16.81 -8.52
CA PHE A 122 -9.74 16.80 -8.36
C PHE A 122 -10.38 18.11 -8.85
N PRO A 123 -11.61 18.08 -9.40
CA PRO A 123 -12.42 19.28 -9.57
C PRO A 123 -12.94 19.74 -8.20
N GLU A 124 -13.05 21.04 -8.01
CA GLU A 124 -13.61 21.62 -6.78
C GLU A 124 -15.10 21.27 -6.71
N VAL A 125 -15.47 20.39 -5.77
CA VAL A 125 -16.85 19.92 -5.61
C VAL A 125 -17.69 21.05 -5.03
N VAL A 126 -18.42 21.74 -5.89
CA VAL A 126 -19.45 22.69 -5.48
C VAL A 126 -20.55 21.88 -4.79
N VAL A 127 -20.62 21.97 -3.46
CA VAL A 127 -21.64 21.28 -2.67
C VAL A 127 -22.99 21.93 -2.97
N GLY A 128 -23.74 21.30 -3.88
CA GLY A 128 -25.14 21.63 -4.13
C GLY A 128 -26.00 21.30 -2.91
N GLU A 129 -27.14 21.96 -2.80
CA GLU A 129 -28.07 21.77 -1.68
C GLU A 129 -28.48 20.30 -1.50
N VAL A 130 -28.66 19.91 -0.24
CA VAL A 130 -29.21 18.60 0.11
C VAL A 130 -30.66 18.55 -0.38
N VAL A 131 -30.91 17.77 -1.41
CA VAL A 131 -32.28 17.37 -1.76
C VAL A 131 -32.68 16.25 -0.82
N GLU A 132 -33.52 16.57 0.16
CA GLU A 132 -34.09 15.60 1.11
C GLU A 132 -35.11 14.71 0.39
N ASP A 133 -34.67 13.52 -0.06
CA ASP A 133 -35.55 12.48 -0.63
C ASP A 133 -36.18 11.65 0.52
N GLU A 134 -37.11 12.30 1.24
CA GLU A 134 -37.82 11.76 2.41
C GLU A 134 -38.74 10.58 2.04
N GLY A 135 -38.17 9.37 2.07
CA GLY A 135 -38.83 8.12 1.72
C GLY A 135 -39.11 7.18 2.91
N LEU A 136 -40.38 7.10 3.32
CA LEU A 136 -41.02 5.97 4.02
C LEU A 136 -40.82 5.78 5.55
N THR A 137 -41.53 6.60 6.36
CA THR A 137 -42.46 6.08 7.39
C THR A 137 -43.72 6.97 7.37
N LEU A 138 -44.93 6.49 7.10
CA LEU A 138 -45.73 5.51 7.87
C LEU A 138 -46.09 6.01 9.28
N ASP A 139 -46.88 7.08 9.37
CA ASP A 139 -48.27 6.90 9.78
C ASP A 139 -49.15 8.04 9.23
N GLY A 140 -50.41 7.75 8.94
CA GLY A 140 -51.35 8.77 8.46
C GLY A 140 -52.76 8.48 8.91
N LEU A 141 -53.33 9.38 9.73
CA LEU A 141 -54.77 9.48 10.05
C LEU A 141 -55.04 10.69 10.98
N THR A 142 -55.31 11.87 10.42
CA THR A 142 -56.45 12.76 10.76
C THR A 142 -56.42 14.03 9.91
N ASP A 143 -57.31 14.10 8.91
CA ASP A 143 -57.91 15.35 8.48
C ASP A 143 -59.03 15.75 9.48
N ASP A 144 -59.22 17.07 9.70
CA ASP A 144 -60.53 17.78 9.64
C ASP A 144 -60.55 19.10 10.46
N GLU A 145 -60.25 20.20 9.75
CA GLU A 145 -60.84 21.55 9.88
C GLU A 145 -60.86 22.28 11.27
N PRO A 146 -61.49 23.48 11.42
CA PRO A 146 -60.89 24.76 10.99
C PRO A 146 -61.00 25.90 12.06
N MET A 147 -60.53 27.12 11.73
CA MET A 147 -61.23 28.40 12.00
C MET A 147 -60.45 29.64 11.46
N ASP A 148 -61.12 30.48 10.66
CA ASP A 148 -61.52 31.89 10.95
C ASP A 148 -60.63 32.75 11.90
N GLU A 149 -60.38 34.06 11.71
CA GLU A 149 -60.91 35.09 10.76
C GLU A 149 -59.88 36.29 10.61
N PRO A 150 -60.15 37.53 10.05
CA PRO A 150 -59.18 38.13 9.11
C PRO A 150 -58.81 39.65 9.24
N LEU A 151 -57.91 40.10 8.34
CA LEU A 151 -57.82 41.42 7.66
C LEU A 151 -57.72 42.77 8.43
N SER A 152 -56.55 43.43 8.33
CA SER A 152 -56.30 44.86 7.94
C SER A 152 -54.77 45.12 7.99
N GLN A 153 -54.05 45.82 7.10
CA GLN A 153 -54.26 47.03 6.26
C GLN A 153 -54.33 48.36 7.03
N ASP A 154 -53.18 49.06 7.18
CA ASP A 154 -52.87 50.27 6.39
C ASP A 154 -51.48 50.90 6.68
N GLU A 155 -50.60 50.85 5.67
CA GLU A 155 -49.57 51.85 5.26
C GLU A 155 -48.53 52.47 6.26
N PRO A 156 -47.52 53.28 5.80
CA PRO A 156 -46.16 53.15 6.33
C PRO A 156 -45.56 54.38 7.03
N LEU A 157 -44.46 54.15 7.75
CA LEU A 157 -43.42 55.14 7.98
C LEU A 157 -42.03 54.53 7.73
N ALA A 158 -41.19 55.28 7.03
CA ALA A 158 -39.75 55.04 6.95
C ALA A 158 -39.05 56.09 7.82
N GLU A 159 -38.04 55.70 8.57
CA GLU A 159 -37.13 56.64 9.23
C GLU A 159 -35.71 56.08 9.24
N GLU A 160 -34.73 56.95 9.00
CA GLU A 160 -33.33 56.58 8.79
C GLU A 160 -32.59 56.51 10.14
N ILE A 161 -31.85 55.42 10.39
CA ILE A 161 -30.67 55.48 11.27
C ILE A 161 -29.52 54.76 10.57
N ALA A 162 -28.59 55.56 10.02
CA ALA A 162 -27.27 55.07 9.68
C ALA A 162 -26.42 54.97 10.96
N VAL A 163 -25.58 53.93 11.04
CA VAL A 163 -24.43 53.91 11.95
C VAL A 163 -23.21 53.64 11.10
N GLU A 164 -22.27 54.59 11.11
CA GLU A 164 -21.08 54.59 10.27
C GLU A 164 -20.05 53.56 10.78
N SER A 165 -19.34 52.93 9.86
CA SER A 165 -18.11 52.19 10.14
C SER A 165 -16.90 53.06 9.83
N GLU A 166 -16.02 53.25 10.81
CA GLU A 166 -14.65 53.77 10.62
C GLU A 166 -13.69 52.99 11.54
N PRO A 167 -12.41 52.82 11.16
CA PRO A 167 -11.50 51.85 11.77
C PRO A 167 -10.56 52.46 12.83
N ILE A 168 -9.88 51.60 13.59
CA ILE A 168 -8.64 51.96 14.30
C ILE A 168 -7.51 51.10 13.75
N ALA A 169 -6.46 51.75 13.24
CA ALA A 169 -5.27 51.11 12.71
C ALA A 169 -4.06 51.27 13.64
N SER A 170 -3.15 50.29 13.57
CA SER A 170 -1.71 50.38 13.88
C SER A 170 -1.26 51.09 15.17
N ALA A 171 -0.74 50.30 16.10
CA ALA A 171 0.50 50.63 16.79
C ALA A 171 1.43 49.40 16.73
N SER A 172 2.72 49.63 16.53
CA SER A 172 3.76 48.60 16.39
C SER A 172 4.91 48.87 17.36
N GLU A 173 5.89 47.95 17.37
CA GLU A 173 7.22 48.10 18.03
C GLU A 173 7.25 47.97 19.56
N ASP A 174 7.50 46.72 20.01
CA ASP A 174 8.53 46.34 20.99
C ASP A 174 8.69 44.80 20.90
N LEU A 175 9.48 44.25 19.98
CA LEU A 175 10.94 44.02 20.01
C LEU A 175 11.38 42.82 20.90
N ASP A 176 11.77 41.74 20.22
CA ASP A 176 12.77 40.70 20.55
C ASP A 176 12.94 40.20 22.02
N MET A 177 12.45 38.98 22.34
CA MET A 177 13.10 37.98 23.24
C MET A 177 12.32 36.64 23.30
N LEU A 178 12.23 35.83 22.23
CA LEU A 178 11.75 34.43 22.30
C LEU A 178 12.34 33.52 21.20
N ASP A 179 13.67 33.38 21.15
CA ASP A 179 14.35 32.40 20.26
C ASP A 179 15.41 31.54 20.99
N GLU A 180 15.46 31.62 22.33
CA GLU A 180 16.36 30.83 23.21
C GLU A 180 15.58 29.79 24.04
N ALA A 181 14.95 28.82 23.38
CA ALA A 181 14.21 27.75 24.08
C ALA A 181 14.28 26.34 23.44
N PHE A 182 14.84 26.17 22.24
CA PHE A 182 14.82 24.89 21.51
C PHE A 182 16.15 24.46 20.87
N SER A 183 17.28 24.92 21.41
CA SER A 183 18.63 24.53 20.96
C SER A 183 19.38 23.58 21.92
N ASP A 184 18.66 22.77 22.71
CA ASP A 184 19.24 21.94 23.79
C ASP A 184 18.85 20.45 23.72
N MET A 185 18.82 19.87 22.51
CA MET A 185 18.74 18.40 22.34
C MET A 185 19.40 17.86 21.06
N ALA A 186 20.59 18.38 20.71
CA ALA A 186 21.37 17.89 19.56
C ALA A 186 22.90 18.02 19.75
N GLY A 187 23.54 17.09 20.47
CA GLY A 187 25.01 16.99 20.45
C GLY A 187 25.72 16.26 21.59
N THR A 188 25.80 14.93 21.54
CA THR A 188 27.00 14.16 21.94
C THR A 188 27.08 12.89 21.07
N ASP A 189 27.84 12.88 19.98
CA ASP A 189 29.28 12.57 19.87
C ASP A 189 29.65 11.08 19.98
N SER A 190 30.23 10.56 18.89
CA SER A 190 31.13 9.39 18.86
C SER A 190 31.90 9.38 17.54
N SER A 191 33.02 10.09 17.52
CA SER A 191 33.94 10.25 16.38
C SER A 191 34.50 8.94 15.81
N THR A 192 34.76 8.94 14.49
CA THR A 192 35.97 8.31 13.92
C THR A 192 36.47 9.15 12.73
N GLU A 193 37.79 9.23 12.54
CA GLU A 193 38.49 10.08 11.58
C GLU A 193 38.81 9.35 10.25
N GLU A 194 38.85 10.04 9.11
CA GLU A 194 40.08 10.33 8.32
C GLU A 194 39.77 11.04 6.97
N GLU A 195 40.82 11.48 6.26
CA GLU A 195 40.81 12.54 5.22
C GLU A 195 40.79 12.06 3.73
N PRO A 196 40.58 12.96 2.74
CA PRO A 196 40.12 12.60 1.39
C PRO A 196 41.21 12.41 0.31
N VAL A 197 40.89 11.67 -0.77
CA VAL A 197 41.78 11.49 -1.94
C VAL A 197 41.04 11.65 -3.30
N VAL A 198 41.19 12.84 -3.87
CA VAL A 198 41.64 13.16 -5.26
C VAL A 198 41.31 12.18 -6.43
N ALA A 199 40.60 12.70 -7.44
CA ALA A 199 40.57 12.26 -8.86
C ALA A 199 41.50 13.18 -9.72
N PRO A 200 41.76 12.97 -11.05
CA PRO A 200 41.20 12.04 -12.05
C PRO A 200 42.33 11.14 -12.67
N PRO A 201 42.64 10.93 -14.00
CA PRO A 201 42.19 11.48 -15.30
C PRO A 201 41.59 10.41 -16.27
N GLU A 202 41.80 10.54 -17.59
CA GLU A 202 41.19 9.76 -18.70
C GLU A 202 42.18 8.84 -19.48
N ALA A 203 41.65 7.79 -20.13
CA ALA A 203 42.09 7.19 -21.42
C ALA A 203 40.96 6.24 -21.91
N SER A 204 40.46 6.18 -23.16
CA SER A 204 41.01 6.33 -24.52
C SER A 204 41.52 5.01 -25.15
N GLY A 205 40.79 4.48 -26.13
CA GLY A 205 41.14 3.33 -26.99
C GLY A 205 40.68 1.96 -26.43
N ASN A 206 40.08 1.04 -27.21
CA ASN A 206 39.94 0.94 -28.67
C ASN A 206 38.59 0.30 -29.06
N ASP A 207 38.12 0.58 -30.28
CA ASP A 207 37.21 -0.28 -31.04
C ASP A 207 37.97 -1.49 -31.62
N GLU A 208 37.31 -2.65 -31.75
CA GLU A 208 37.31 -3.60 -32.89
C GLU A 208 36.74 -4.98 -32.47
N GLU A 209 36.08 -5.68 -33.41
CA GLU A 209 35.42 -7.02 -33.29
C GLU A 209 34.29 -7.10 -32.22
N LEU A 210 33.02 -7.43 -32.54
CA LEU A 210 32.54 -8.52 -33.39
C LEU A 210 31.18 -8.19 -34.05
N ASP A 211 31.20 -7.90 -35.34
CA ASP A 211 29.99 -7.79 -36.18
C ASP A 211 29.66 -9.16 -36.81
N ALA A 212 29.12 -10.11 -36.02
CA ALA A 212 28.57 -11.37 -36.52
C ALA A 212 27.72 -12.12 -35.49
N LEU A 213 26.40 -12.21 -35.72
CA LEU A 213 25.54 -13.42 -35.57
C LEU A 213 24.03 -13.08 -35.69
N ASP A 214 23.63 -12.52 -36.84
CA ASP A 214 22.22 -12.52 -37.27
C ASP A 214 22.06 -13.44 -38.48
N ASN A 215 21.68 -14.71 -38.22
CA ASN A 215 20.98 -15.66 -39.10
C ASN A 215 21.11 -17.11 -38.56
N LEU A 216 20.08 -17.60 -37.87
CA LEU A 216 19.50 -18.94 -38.07
C LEU A 216 18.23 -19.07 -37.21
N GLY A 217 17.06 -19.21 -37.84
CA GLY A 217 15.79 -19.14 -37.09
C GLY A 217 14.51 -19.34 -37.91
N LYS A 218 14.58 -20.12 -39.00
CA LYS A 218 13.42 -20.58 -39.78
C LYS A 218 13.65 -22.01 -40.29
N ASP A 219 12.57 -22.62 -40.77
CA ASP A 219 12.52 -23.89 -41.51
C ASP A 219 12.80 -25.16 -40.67
N ALA A 220 11.92 -25.44 -39.69
CA ALA A 220 11.86 -26.74 -39.00
C ALA A 220 10.44 -27.14 -38.50
N GLU A 221 9.36 -26.55 -39.02
CA GLU A 221 7.98 -27.01 -38.77
C GLU A 221 7.37 -27.64 -40.03
N ASP A 222 7.67 -28.92 -40.30
CA ASP A 222 6.91 -29.74 -41.27
C ASP A 222 7.23 -31.25 -41.13
N ALA A 223 6.79 -31.88 -40.03
CA ALA A 223 6.97 -33.32 -39.79
C ALA A 223 6.04 -33.89 -38.68
N LEU A 224 4.73 -33.58 -38.70
CA LEU A 224 3.80 -34.02 -37.64
C LEU A 224 2.42 -34.43 -38.20
N ASP A 225 2.41 -35.48 -39.02
CA ASP A 225 1.20 -36.26 -39.34
C ASP A 225 1.60 -37.73 -39.67
N SER A 226 0.64 -38.65 -39.55
CA SER A 226 0.72 -40.11 -39.73
C SER A 226 1.20 -40.95 -38.52
N LEU A 227 0.41 -42.00 -38.23
CA LEU A 227 0.57 -43.05 -37.21
C LEU A 227 0.43 -42.58 -35.73
N GLY A 228 -0.56 -43.03 -34.95
CA GLY A 228 -1.71 -43.89 -35.25
C GLY A 228 -2.35 -44.41 -33.95
N ASP A 229 -3.68 -44.52 -33.90
CA ASP A 229 -4.41 -45.00 -32.72
C ASP A 229 -4.23 -46.51 -32.50
N ASP A 230 -3.93 -46.92 -31.26
CA ASP A 230 -4.28 -48.25 -30.71
C ASP A 230 -4.32 -48.20 -29.17
N GLU A 231 -5.46 -48.59 -28.58
CA GLU A 231 -5.66 -48.62 -27.12
C GLU A 231 -5.27 -49.98 -26.50
N GLU A 232 -4.11 -50.10 -25.83
CA GLU A 232 -3.86 -51.23 -24.92
C GLU A 232 -3.56 -50.82 -23.47
N LYS A 233 -4.45 -51.23 -22.57
CA LYS A 233 -4.34 -51.05 -21.12
C LYS A 233 -3.27 -51.99 -20.56
N THR A 234 -2.14 -51.43 -20.12
CA THR A 234 -1.18 -52.16 -19.26
C THR A 234 -1.18 -51.62 -17.84
N GLN A 235 -0.99 -52.54 -16.88
CA GLN A 235 -1.45 -52.39 -15.50
C GLN A 235 -0.26 -52.15 -14.56
N ILE A 236 -0.23 -50.99 -13.89
CA ILE A 236 0.92 -50.58 -13.05
C ILE A 236 0.96 -51.43 -11.76
N GLY A 237 1.82 -52.45 -11.75
CA GLY A 237 2.07 -53.28 -10.58
C GLY A 237 3.07 -52.63 -9.61
N PHE A 238 2.64 -52.36 -8.38
CA PHE A 238 3.53 -51.93 -7.29
C PHE A 238 4.51 -53.05 -6.89
N MET A 239 5.80 -52.73 -6.75
CA MET A 239 6.78 -53.56 -6.04
C MET A 239 7.56 -52.72 -5.02
N ALA A 240 7.95 -53.35 -3.91
CA ALA A 240 8.45 -52.70 -2.71
C ALA A 240 9.94 -52.31 -2.78
N PRO A 241 10.39 -51.29 -2.02
CA PRO A 241 11.80 -50.87 -1.99
C PRO A 241 12.69 -51.90 -1.27
N VAL A 242 13.91 -52.09 -1.79
CA VAL A 242 14.93 -52.97 -1.21
C VAL A 242 15.98 -52.15 -0.44
N VAL A 243 16.35 -52.62 0.74
CA VAL A 243 17.31 -51.96 1.65
C VAL A 243 18.75 -52.14 1.15
N PRO A 244 19.61 -51.10 1.16
CA PRO A 244 21.01 -51.23 0.76
C PRO A 244 21.84 -52.02 1.79
N LEU A 245 22.65 -52.96 1.30
CA LEU A 245 23.64 -53.70 2.08
C LEU A 245 25.00 -52.98 2.10
N THR A 246 25.69 -53.05 3.24
CA THR A 246 27.01 -52.44 3.45
C THR A 246 28.15 -53.30 2.88
N PRO A 247 29.22 -52.70 2.33
CA PRO A 247 30.41 -53.43 1.87
C PRO A 247 31.31 -53.87 3.04
N ALA A 248 31.94 -55.03 2.88
CA ALA A 248 32.94 -55.57 3.82
C ALA A 248 34.37 -55.10 3.49
N PRO A 249 35.32 -55.09 4.45
CA PRO A 249 36.67 -54.55 4.24
C PRO A 249 37.61 -55.49 3.48
N ILE A 250 38.58 -54.88 2.79
CA ILE A 250 39.67 -55.54 2.04
C ILE A 250 40.89 -55.75 2.97
N PRO A 251 41.59 -56.89 2.94
CA PRO A 251 42.81 -57.11 3.72
C PRO A 251 44.09 -56.63 3.01
N ASP A 252 45.03 -56.07 3.77
CA ASP A 252 46.33 -55.58 3.28
C ASP A 252 47.35 -56.71 2.96
N PRO A 253 48.25 -56.52 1.98
CA PRO A 253 49.38 -57.40 1.72
C PRO A 253 50.58 -57.16 2.68
N PRO A 254 51.42 -58.17 2.94
CA PRO A 254 52.48 -58.09 3.95
C PRO A 254 53.70 -57.26 3.50
N ARG A 255 54.30 -56.55 4.47
CA ARG A 255 55.54 -55.77 4.29
C ARG A 255 56.79 -56.63 4.37
N THR A 256 57.80 -56.32 3.56
CA THR A 256 59.20 -56.76 3.72
C THR A 256 60.16 -55.56 3.79
N PRO A 257 61.34 -55.68 4.42
CA PRO A 257 62.15 -54.52 4.79
C PRO A 257 63.19 -54.08 3.73
N SER A 258 63.51 -52.78 3.75
CA SER A 258 64.73 -52.20 3.14
C SER A 258 66.00 -52.67 3.91
N ARG A 259 67.27 -52.51 3.48
CA ARG A 259 68.03 -51.60 2.56
C ARG A 259 69.38 -52.34 2.25
N PRO A 260 70.46 -51.78 1.63
CA PRO A 260 70.64 -50.52 0.90
C PRO A 260 71.29 -50.70 -0.50
N ALA A 261 71.70 -49.60 -1.14
CA ALA A 261 72.41 -49.57 -2.43
C ALA A 261 73.82 -48.95 -2.31
N MET A 262 74.80 -49.50 -3.05
CA MET A 262 76.15 -49.02 -3.46
C MET A 262 76.75 -50.20 -4.29
N THR A 263 77.60 -50.10 -5.32
CA THR A 263 78.25 -48.97 -6.05
C THR A 263 78.67 -49.49 -7.45
N LEU A 264 78.85 -48.61 -8.44
CA LEU A 264 79.47 -48.94 -9.75
C LEU A 264 80.93 -48.43 -9.85
N PRO A 265 81.78 -49.19 -10.55
CA PRO A 265 82.67 -48.62 -11.58
C PRO A 265 82.76 -49.53 -12.83
N ALA A 266 83.33 -49.15 -13.98
CA ALA A 266 83.50 -47.85 -14.64
C ALA A 266 83.89 -48.10 -16.12
N VAL A 267 83.48 -47.18 -16.99
CA VAL A 267 83.62 -47.15 -18.47
C VAL A 267 85.07 -47.37 -18.97
N PRO A 268 85.26 -48.02 -20.14
CA PRO A 268 85.81 -47.27 -21.27
C PRO A 268 84.97 -47.35 -22.56
N ALA A 269 85.09 -46.31 -23.39
CA ALA A 269 84.58 -46.17 -24.75
C ALA A 269 85.75 -45.58 -25.60
N PRO A 270 85.57 -45.00 -26.81
CA PRO A 270 84.47 -45.07 -27.79
C PRO A 270 84.96 -45.37 -29.24
N SER A 271 84.05 -45.67 -30.17
CA SER A 271 84.20 -45.23 -31.59
C SER A 271 82.91 -45.36 -32.42
N SER A 272 82.34 -44.21 -32.75
CA SER A 272 81.57 -43.88 -33.97
C SER A 272 81.39 -44.93 -35.08
N THR A 273 80.15 -45.09 -35.58
CA THR A 273 79.76 -44.50 -36.89
C THR A 273 78.24 -44.58 -37.17
N SER A 274 77.81 -43.66 -38.03
CA SER A 274 76.47 -43.42 -38.57
C SER A 274 75.60 -44.63 -38.96
N LYS A 275 74.32 -44.58 -38.59
CA LYS A 275 73.12 -44.98 -39.36
C LYS A 275 71.98 -44.04 -38.93
N SER A 276 71.40 -43.23 -39.80
CA SER A 276 70.61 -43.56 -41.01
C SER A 276 69.31 -44.27 -40.65
N THR A 277 68.22 -43.51 -40.74
CA THR A 277 66.81 -43.89 -40.57
C THR A 277 66.46 -45.31 -40.99
N ALA A 278 65.94 -46.11 -40.05
CA ALA A 278 65.21 -47.33 -40.33
C ALA A 278 63.70 -47.03 -40.30
N VAL A 279 62.97 -47.42 -41.33
CA VAL A 279 61.50 -47.39 -41.34
C VAL A 279 60.98 -48.52 -40.47
N SER A 280 59.94 -48.26 -39.67
CA SER A 280 59.33 -49.26 -38.79
C SER A 280 58.58 -50.32 -39.59
N ALA A 281 59.16 -51.52 -39.72
CA ALA A 281 58.42 -52.72 -40.10
C ALA A 281 57.52 -53.18 -38.93
N PRO A 282 56.39 -53.85 -39.20
CA PRO A 282 55.51 -54.33 -38.14
C PRO A 282 56.19 -55.40 -37.27
N ALA A 283 55.90 -55.38 -35.96
CA ALA A 283 56.46 -56.33 -35.01
C ALA A 283 55.72 -57.68 -35.12
N MET A 284 56.33 -58.65 -35.83
CA MET A 284 55.90 -60.05 -35.78
C MET A 284 55.95 -60.58 -34.34
N SER A 285 55.07 -61.52 -34.01
CA SER A 285 54.96 -62.07 -32.67
C SER A 285 56.19 -62.92 -32.31
N ALA A 286 56.40 -63.12 -31.00
CA ALA A 286 57.48 -63.98 -30.52
C ALA A 286 57.32 -65.46 -30.93
N ALA A 287 56.10 -65.89 -31.27
CA ALA A 287 55.83 -67.24 -31.79
C ALA A 287 56.26 -67.35 -33.27
N ASP A 288 55.85 -66.42 -34.12
CA ASP A 288 56.20 -66.37 -35.54
C ASP A 288 57.72 -66.29 -35.73
N ALA A 289 58.39 -65.52 -34.86
CA ALA A 289 59.86 -65.42 -34.79
C ALA A 289 60.57 -66.70 -34.29
N ALA A 290 59.85 -67.66 -33.70
CA ALA A 290 60.35 -68.99 -33.37
C ALA A 290 60.12 -69.97 -34.52
N GLU A 291 58.95 -69.94 -35.16
CA GLU A 291 58.67 -70.77 -36.34
C GLU A 291 59.58 -70.43 -37.52
N LEU A 292 59.83 -69.14 -37.79
CA LEU A 292 60.81 -68.69 -38.80
C LEU A 292 62.24 -69.19 -38.52
N ARG A 293 62.62 -69.41 -37.26
CA ARG A 293 63.91 -70.04 -36.92
C ARG A 293 63.88 -71.55 -37.18
N ASN A 294 62.79 -72.22 -36.83
CA ASN A 294 62.63 -73.66 -37.03
C ASN A 294 62.60 -74.01 -38.54
N LEU A 295 61.84 -73.25 -39.34
CA LEU A 295 61.82 -73.36 -40.81
C LEU A 295 63.20 -73.13 -41.43
N ARG A 296 63.95 -72.11 -40.97
CA ARG A 296 65.33 -71.87 -41.44
C ARG A 296 66.29 -73.01 -41.07
N ALA A 297 66.15 -73.60 -39.89
CA ALA A 297 66.92 -74.80 -39.52
C ALA A 297 66.57 -75.99 -40.43
N LYS A 298 65.27 -76.18 -40.75
CA LYS A 298 64.79 -77.20 -41.68
C LYS A 298 65.35 -77.03 -43.10
N VAL A 299 65.42 -75.80 -43.59
CA VAL A 299 66.02 -75.48 -44.90
C VAL A 299 67.52 -75.77 -44.91
N ALA A 300 68.26 -75.42 -43.85
CA ALA A 300 69.69 -75.73 -43.74
C ALA A 300 69.96 -77.25 -43.66
N GLU A 301 69.13 -78.00 -42.92
CA GLU A 301 69.16 -79.47 -42.85
C GLU A 301 68.96 -80.10 -44.24
N LEU A 302 67.96 -79.63 -45.00
CA LEU A 302 67.69 -80.09 -46.37
C LEU A 302 68.78 -79.69 -47.37
N GLN A 303 69.40 -78.51 -47.21
CA GLN A 303 70.53 -78.07 -48.04
C GLN A 303 71.79 -78.92 -47.80
N SER A 304 72.06 -79.33 -46.55
CA SER A 304 73.14 -80.29 -46.26
C SER A 304 72.85 -81.63 -46.93
N ALA A 305 71.64 -82.17 -46.75
CA ALA A 305 71.25 -83.46 -47.34
C ALA A 305 71.30 -83.45 -48.88
N LEU A 306 71.01 -82.32 -49.52
CA LEU A 306 71.19 -82.14 -50.97
C LEU A 306 72.68 -82.20 -51.35
N SER A 307 73.55 -81.45 -50.66
CA SER A 307 74.99 -81.46 -50.90
C SER A 307 75.62 -82.85 -50.66
N ASP A 308 75.15 -83.59 -49.66
CA ASP A 308 75.60 -84.96 -49.38
C ASP A 308 75.14 -85.94 -50.49
N ALA A 309 73.94 -85.74 -51.05
CA ALA A 309 73.44 -86.53 -52.18
C ALA A 309 74.19 -86.21 -53.49
N GLU A 310 74.52 -84.95 -53.75
CA GLU A 310 75.34 -84.53 -54.89
C GLU A 310 76.77 -85.09 -54.80
N ALA A 311 77.37 -85.08 -53.61
CA ALA A 311 78.67 -85.72 -53.38
C ALA A 311 78.63 -87.26 -53.60
N GLN A 312 77.54 -87.92 -53.19
CA GLN A 312 77.34 -89.35 -53.47
C GLN A 312 77.14 -89.62 -54.97
N ALA A 313 76.43 -88.75 -55.70
CA ALA A 313 76.27 -88.84 -57.15
C ALA A 313 77.61 -88.70 -57.88
N SER A 314 78.40 -87.66 -57.57
CA SER A 314 79.74 -87.45 -58.14
C SER A 314 80.70 -88.61 -57.84
N THR A 315 80.59 -89.22 -56.65
CA THR A 315 81.36 -90.42 -56.28
C THR A 315 80.93 -91.65 -57.09
N ALA A 316 79.62 -91.79 -57.38
CA ALA A 316 79.10 -92.86 -58.22
C ALA A 316 79.51 -92.68 -59.70
N GLU A 317 79.45 -91.46 -60.24
CA GLU A 317 79.90 -91.12 -61.60
C GLU A 317 81.40 -91.40 -61.78
N SER A 318 82.23 -90.98 -60.82
CA SER A 318 83.67 -91.28 -60.80
C SER A 318 83.94 -92.79 -60.84
N ARG A 319 83.11 -93.58 -60.15
CA ARG A 319 83.18 -95.06 -60.12
C ARG A 319 82.63 -95.70 -61.40
N VAL A 320 81.70 -95.05 -62.11
CA VAL A 320 81.27 -95.47 -63.46
C VAL A 320 82.42 -95.24 -64.44
N GLN A 321 83.05 -94.07 -64.46
CA GLN A 321 84.22 -93.79 -65.31
C GLN A 321 85.40 -94.73 -65.01
N GLU A 322 85.64 -95.08 -63.74
CA GLU A 322 86.64 -96.07 -63.36
C GLU A 322 86.32 -97.48 -63.90
N LEU A 323 85.04 -97.85 -63.96
CA LEU A 323 84.57 -99.13 -64.53
C LEU A 323 84.58 -99.12 -66.06
N GLU A 324 84.25 -98.00 -66.70
CA GLU A 324 84.33 -97.79 -68.15
C GLU A 324 85.78 -97.86 -68.63
N GLY A 325 86.70 -97.17 -67.96
CA GLY A 325 88.14 -97.26 -68.26
C GLY A 325 88.70 -98.68 -68.06
N LYS A 326 88.22 -99.43 -67.04
CA LYS A 326 88.54 -100.85 -66.89
C LYS A 326 87.99 -101.69 -68.05
N LEU A 327 86.76 -101.41 -68.48
CA LEU A 327 86.14 -102.06 -69.64
C LEU A 327 86.94 -101.78 -70.92
N GLU A 328 87.40 -100.55 -71.12
CA GLU A 328 88.21 -100.14 -72.28
C GLU A 328 89.60 -100.79 -72.26
N THR A 329 90.26 -100.87 -71.11
CA THR A 329 91.49 -101.67 -70.96
C THR A 329 91.24 -103.13 -71.29
N GLN A 330 90.15 -103.74 -70.81
CA GLN A 330 89.80 -105.13 -71.12
C GLN A 330 89.42 -105.35 -72.59
N THR A 331 88.84 -104.37 -73.28
CA THR A 331 88.66 -104.46 -74.74
C THR A 331 89.99 -104.37 -75.49
N SER A 332 90.96 -103.57 -75.00
CA SER A 332 92.30 -103.52 -75.59
C SER A 332 93.11 -104.81 -75.32
N GLU A 333 92.93 -105.44 -74.15
CA GLU A 333 93.48 -106.77 -73.84
C GLU A 333 92.83 -107.86 -74.70
N LEU A 334 91.51 -107.79 -74.94
CA LEU A 334 90.82 -108.70 -75.85
C LEU A 334 91.19 -108.49 -77.32
N GLU A 335 91.43 -107.25 -77.77
CA GLU A 335 91.87 -106.97 -79.14
C GLU A 335 93.31 -107.38 -79.39
N THR A 336 94.20 -107.15 -78.42
CA THR A 336 95.59 -107.67 -78.48
C THR A 336 95.61 -109.20 -78.42
N ALA A 337 94.81 -109.85 -77.55
CA ALA A 337 94.66 -111.31 -77.55
C ALA A 337 94.11 -111.85 -78.88
N ARG A 338 93.11 -111.16 -79.48
CA ARG A 338 92.51 -111.52 -80.78
C ARG A 338 93.48 -111.40 -81.95
N SER A 339 94.52 -110.57 -81.84
CA SER A 339 95.59 -110.50 -82.85
C SER A 339 96.69 -111.56 -82.68
N ALA A 340 96.76 -112.25 -81.53
CA ALA A 340 97.86 -113.13 -81.16
C ALA A 340 97.57 -114.64 -81.16
N ALA A 341 96.29 -115.07 -81.10
CA ALA A 341 95.94 -116.48 -80.90
C ALA A 341 95.08 -117.09 -82.03
N GLY A 342 95.69 -117.95 -82.85
CA GLY A 342 94.97 -118.82 -83.78
C GLY A 342 94.65 -120.20 -83.18
N LYS A 343 93.50 -120.78 -83.57
CA LYS A 343 92.96 -122.11 -83.21
C LYS A 343 92.27 -122.24 -81.84
N SER A 344 90.96 -121.96 -81.79
CA SER A 344 89.95 -123.01 -81.58
C SER A 344 88.52 -122.49 -81.87
N ASP A 345 87.64 -123.35 -82.39
CA ASP A 345 86.20 -123.01 -82.55
C ASP A 345 85.43 -123.00 -81.22
N LYS A 346 86.08 -123.41 -80.12
CA LYS A 346 85.48 -123.53 -78.79
C LYS A 346 85.36 -122.18 -78.07
N ASP A 347 86.34 -121.31 -78.27
CA ASP A 347 86.45 -120.02 -77.59
C ASP A 347 85.47 -118.98 -78.17
N SER A 348 85.16 -119.10 -79.47
CA SER A 348 84.06 -118.39 -80.13
C SER A 348 82.71 -118.67 -79.44
N PHE A 349 82.44 -119.92 -79.07
CA PHE A 349 81.22 -120.30 -78.35
C PHE A 349 81.23 -119.78 -76.90
N ALA A 350 82.37 -119.84 -76.21
CA ALA A 350 82.53 -119.32 -74.86
C ALA A 350 82.29 -117.80 -74.78
N LEU A 351 82.84 -117.01 -75.72
CA LEU A 351 82.53 -115.58 -75.82
C LEU A 351 81.04 -115.34 -76.10
N LYS A 352 80.42 -116.13 -76.99
CA LYS A 352 79.01 -115.95 -77.36
C LYS A 352 78.06 -116.25 -76.21
N ASP A 353 78.38 -117.23 -75.37
CA ASP A 353 77.62 -117.54 -74.16
C ASP A 353 77.87 -116.51 -73.03
N ALA A 354 79.09 -115.98 -72.92
CA ALA A 354 79.40 -114.84 -72.05
C ALA A 354 78.66 -113.55 -72.47
N VAL A 355 78.53 -113.28 -73.77
CA VAL A 355 77.72 -112.18 -74.32
C VAL A 355 76.24 -112.42 -74.01
N ASN A 356 75.68 -113.61 -74.30
CA ASN A 356 74.30 -113.96 -73.91
C ASN A 356 74.03 -113.79 -72.40
N LYS A 357 75.03 -114.03 -71.55
CA LYS A 357 74.95 -113.79 -70.10
C LYS A 357 74.99 -112.30 -69.77
N LYS A 358 75.86 -111.52 -70.43
CA LYS A 358 75.94 -110.06 -70.27
C LYS A 358 74.69 -109.35 -70.79
N ASP A 359 74.09 -109.81 -71.89
CA ASP A 359 72.82 -109.30 -72.40
C ASP A 359 71.66 -109.58 -71.42
N LYS A 360 71.66 -110.72 -70.72
CA LYS A 360 70.72 -111.01 -69.63
C LYS A 360 70.96 -110.14 -68.39
N GLU A 361 72.21 -109.87 -68.04
CA GLU A 361 72.56 -108.94 -66.97
C GLU A 361 72.14 -107.49 -67.34
N LEU A 362 72.34 -107.07 -68.59
CA LEU A 362 71.87 -105.78 -69.13
C LEU A 362 70.35 -105.67 -69.15
N LEU A 363 69.65 -106.71 -69.62
CA LEU A 363 68.18 -106.73 -69.64
C LEU A 363 67.62 -106.67 -68.22
N ARG A 364 68.25 -107.36 -67.27
CA ARG A 364 67.91 -107.31 -65.85
C ARG A 364 68.15 -105.92 -65.27
N LEU A 365 69.35 -105.35 -65.44
CA LEU A 365 69.67 -104.00 -64.94
C LEU A 365 68.75 -102.96 -65.56
N LYS A 366 68.41 -103.07 -66.85
CA LYS A 366 67.42 -102.20 -67.50
C LYS A 366 66.03 -102.37 -66.91
N SER A 367 65.61 -103.58 -66.57
CA SER A 367 64.34 -103.79 -65.85
C SER A 367 64.35 -103.22 -64.43
N GLU A 368 65.47 -103.29 -63.71
CA GLU A 368 65.65 -102.72 -62.37
C GLU A 368 65.75 -101.18 -62.40
N ILE A 369 66.31 -100.59 -63.48
CA ILE A 369 66.31 -99.16 -63.75
C ILE A 369 64.89 -98.68 -64.05
N ASN A 370 64.20 -99.26 -65.03
CA ASN A 370 62.81 -98.93 -65.37
C ASN A 370 61.86 -99.03 -64.15
N LEU A 371 62.08 -100.00 -63.25
CA LEU A 371 61.28 -100.16 -62.05
C LEU A 371 61.56 -99.05 -61.02
N LYS A 372 62.83 -98.66 -60.83
CA LYS A 372 63.22 -97.50 -60.00
C LYS A 372 62.78 -96.15 -60.57
N GLU A 373 62.76 -96.01 -61.90
CA GLU A 373 62.18 -94.85 -62.57
C GLU A 373 60.67 -94.78 -62.29
N GLN A 374 59.94 -95.89 -62.43
CA GLN A 374 58.52 -95.94 -62.10
C GLN A 374 58.24 -95.71 -60.58
N GLU A 375 59.15 -96.09 -59.69
CA GLU A 375 59.07 -95.77 -58.26
C GLU A 375 59.31 -94.27 -58.00
N LYS A 376 60.32 -93.67 -58.65
CA LYS A 376 60.56 -92.22 -58.60
C LYS A 376 59.38 -91.43 -59.16
N ASP A 377 58.78 -91.83 -60.28
CA ASP A 377 57.63 -91.15 -60.87
C ASP A 377 56.40 -91.20 -59.97
N LYS A 378 56.18 -92.32 -59.25
CA LYS A 378 55.13 -92.42 -58.22
C LYS A 378 55.39 -91.45 -57.06
N GLU A 379 56.62 -91.40 -56.54
CA GLU A 379 56.95 -90.52 -55.41
C GLU A 379 56.94 -89.03 -55.83
N ILE A 380 57.41 -88.69 -57.03
CA ILE A 380 57.28 -87.35 -57.61
C ILE A 380 55.80 -86.96 -57.78
N SER A 381 54.95 -87.90 -58.22
CA SER A 381 53.50 -87.65 -58.33
C SER A 381 52.83 -87.46 -56.97
N ARG A 382 53.24 -88.24 -55.96
CA ARG A 382 52.81 -88.10 -54.57
C ARG A 382 53.22 -86.74 -53.99
N LEU A 383 54.50 -86.38 -54.09
CA LEU A 383 55.04 -85.13 -53.58
C LEU A 383 54.42 -83.91 -54.27
N LYS A 384 54.10 -84.01 -55.57
CA LYS A 384 53.29 -82.98 -56.27
C LYS A 384 51.88 -82.87 -55.69
N GLY A 385 51.21 -83.98 -55.39
CA GLY A 385 49.91 -83.97 -54.71
C GLY A 385 49.97 -83.29 -53.34
N GLU A 386 50.95 -83.67 -52.51
CA GLU A 386 51.19 -83.05 -51.20
C GLU A 386 51.55 -81.56 -51.30
N LEU A 387 52.27 -81.15 -52.35
CA LEU A 387 52.55 -79.74 -52.64
C LEU A 387 51.27 -78.98 -53.00
N THR A 388 50.47 -79.50 -53.94
CA THR A 388 49.22 -78.84 -54.35
C THR A 388 48.20 -78.74 -53.22
N GLN A 389 48.17 -79.70 -52.29
CA GLN A 389 47.35 -79.59 -51.08
C GLN A 389 47.86 -78.46 -50.19
N LYS A 390 49.17 -78.38 -49.93
CA LYS A 390 49.75 -77.30 -49.12
C LYS A 390 49.62 -75.92 -49.74
N GLU A 391 49.65 -75.82 -51.07
CA GLU A 391 49.37 -74.59 -51.80
C GLU A 391 47.90 -74.15 -51.59
N HIS A 392 46.95 -75.10 -51.59
CA HIS A 392 45.55 -74.82 -51.28
C HIS A 392 45.34 -74.45 -49.79
N ASP A 393 45.93 -75.21 -48.86
CA ASP A 393 45.88 -74.95 -47.42
C ASP A 393 46.48 -73.56 -47.08
N PHE A 394 47.55 -73.17 -47.78
CA PHE A 394 48.19 -71.86 -47.63
C PHE A 394 47.29 -70.72 -48.09
N VAL A 395 46.59 -70.86 -49.23
CA VAL A 395 45.61 -69.86 -49.69
C VAL A 395 44.44 -69.76 -48.70
N GLU A 396 43.92 -70.89 -48.20
CA GLU A 396 42.88 -70.87 -47.15
C GLU A 396 43.34 -70.15 -45.87
N LEU A 397 44.59 -70.33 -45.45
CA LEU A 397 45.17 -69.65 -44.29
C LEU A 397 45.38 -68.16 -44.55
N GLN A 398 45.78 -67.78 -45.77
CA GLN A 398 45.93 -66.39 -46.18
C GLN A 398 44.58 -65.65 -46.19
N ASP A 399 43.52 -66.27 -46.73
CA ASP A 399 42.16 -65.73 -46.72
C ASP A 399 41.62 -65.58 -45.28
N LYS A 400 41.85 -66.58 -44.42
CA LYS A 400 41.48 -66.52 -42.99
C LYS A 400 42.25 -65.44 -42.23
N GLN A 401 43.53 -65.23 -42.55
CA GLN A 401 44.31 -64.12 -41.97
C GLN A 401 43.75 -62.76 -42.41
N LEU A 402 43.43 -62.58 -43.70
CA LEU A 402 42.90 -61.33 -44.23
C LEU A 402 41.53 -60.99 -43.61
N GLU A 403 40.67 -61.99 -43.41
CA GLU A 403 39.39 -61.83 -42.70
C GLU A 403 39.57 -61.51 -41.21
N LEU A 404 40.55 -62.11 -40.52
CA LEU A 404 40.89 -61.76 -39.13
C LEU A 404 41.46 -60.34 -39.01
N GLU A 405 42.29 -59.92 -39.97
CA GLU A 405 42.80 -58.53 -40.05
C GLU A 405 41.65 -57.55 -40.30
N ARG A 406 40.71 -57.87 -41.19
CA ARG A 406 39.48 -57.08 -41.41
C ARG A 406 38.68 -56.93 -40.11
N GLN A 407 38.35 -58.04 -39.43
CA GLN A 407 37.63 -58.03 -38.15
C GLN A 407 38.36 -57.24 -37.06
N HIS A 408 39.70 -57.34 -37.00
CA HIS A 408 40.50 -56.54 -36.07
C HIS A 408 40.41 -55.04 -36.38
N THR A 409 40.45 -54.62 -37.65
CA THR A 409 40.28 -53.20 -38.02
C THR A 409 38.87 -52.67 -37.71
N GLU A 410 37.83 -53.48 -37.90
CA GLU A 410 36.44 -53.10 -37.57
C GLU A 410 36.24 -52.98 -36.05
N SER A 411 36.75 -53.93 -35.27
CA SER A 411 36.75 -53.87 -33.80
C SER A 411 37.53 -52.66 -33.27
N ALA A 412 38.70 -52.35 -33.84
CA ALA A 412 39.48 -51.16 -33.50
C ALA A 412 38.73 -49.85 -33.82
N ALA A 413 38.01 -49.81 -34.95
CA ALA A 413 37.17 -48.67 -35.32
C ALA A 413 35.95 -48.51 -34.38
N GLU A 414 35.34 -49.61 -33.94
CA GLU A 414 34.29 -49.58 -32.90
C GLU A 414 34.82 -49.10 -31.55
N MET A 415 36.00 -49.56 -31.13
CA MET A 415 36.64 -49.09 -29.88
C MET A 415 36.93 -47.59 -29.94
N ALA A 416 37.50 -47.09 -31.05
CA ALA A 416 37.72 -45.66 -31.23
C ALA A 416 36.42 -44.82 -31.20
N ARG A 417 35.31 -45.36 -31.73
CA ARG A 417 33.97 -44.73 -31.62
C ARG A 417 33.46 -44.71 -30.18
N ARG A 418 33.61 -45.81 -29.43
CA ARG A 418 33.22 -45.87 -28.01
C ARG A 418 34.08 -44.95 -27.14
N ASP A 419 35.39 -44.87 -27.37
CA ASP A 419 36.28 -43.92 -26.68
C ASP A 419 35.91 -42.45 -26.95
N ALA A 420 35.47 -42.12 -28.17
CA ALA A 420 34.97 -40.80 -28.50
C ALA A 420 33.63 -40.51 -27.78
N GLN A 421 32.71 -41.47 -27.75
CA GLN A 421 31.45 -41.34 -26.99
C GLN A 421 31.69 -41.18 -25.49
N ILE A 422 32.61 -41.96 -24.90
CA ILE A 422 32.99 -41.87 -23.49
C ILE A 422 33.51 -40.46 -23.18
N LYS A 423 34.44 -39.92 -23.99
CA LYS A 423 34.96 -38.55 -23.80
C LYS A 423 33.84 -37.49 -23.80
N THR A 424 32.90 -37.57 -24.74
CA THR A 424 31.74 -36.66 -24.81
C THR A 424 30.80 -36.81 -23.62
N LEU A 425 30.63 -38.03 -23.09
CA LEU A 425 29.84 -38.27 -21.88
C LEU A 425 30.55 -37.78 -20.62
N THR A 426 31.88 -37.89 -20.53
CA THR A 426 32.69 -37.31 -19.45
C THR A 426 32.57 -35.80 -19.43
N THR A 427 32.81 -35.11 -20.55
CA THR A 427 32.70 -33.63 -20.58
C THR A 427 31.28 -33.14 -20.27
N ARG A 428 30.24 -33.89 -20.68
CA ARG A 428 28.85 -33.60 -20.27
C ARG A 428 28.61 -33.82 -18.78
N ALA A 429 29.23 -34.84 -18.16
CA ALA A 429 29.12 -35.08 -16.73
C ALA A 429 29.87 -34.02 -15.90
N ASP A 430 31.03 -33.56 -16.37
CA ASP A 430 31.77 -32.45 -15.76
C ASP A 430 30.98 -31.14 -15.84
N GLN A 431 30.39 -30.83 -17.00
CA GLN A 431 29.53 -29.66 -17.20
C GLN A 431 28.30 -29.70 -16.28
N LEU A 432 27.56 -30.83 -16.24
CA LEU A 432 26.42 -31.00 -15.33
C LEU A 432 26.83 -30.89 -13.85
N THR A 433 28.07 -31.26 -13.50
CA THR A 433 28.61 -31.10 -12.15
C THR A 433 28.95 -29.63 -11.82
N ALA A 434 29.38 -28.84 -12.81
CA ALA A 434 29.56 -27.40 -12.68
C ALA A 434 28.22 -26.66 -12.56
N ASP A 435 27.24 -27.00 -13.42
CA ASP A 435 25.90 -26.42 -13.41
C ASP A 435 25.16 -26.75 -12.11
N LYS A 436 25.29 -27.99 -11.61
CA LYS A 436 24.78 -28.37 -10.28
C LYS A 436 25.33 -27.46 -9.19
N LYS A 437 26.65 -27.23 -9.14
CA LYS A 437 27.27 -26.35 -8.12
C LYS A 437 26.77 -24.91 -8.24
N LYS A 438 26.58 -24.40 -9.45
CA LYS A 438 26.01 -23.07 -9.71
C LYS A 438 24.59 -22.95 -9.15
N VAL A 439 23.75 -23.96 -9.39
CA VAL A 439 22.38 -24.03 -8.85
C VAL A 439 22.38 -24.18 -7.31
N GLU A 440 23.31 -24.96 -6.74
CA GLU A 440 23.45 -25.08 -5.28
C GLU A 440 23.80 -23.73 -4.63
N VAL A 441 24.70 -22.93 -5.23
CA VAL A 441 25.04 -21.58 -4.77
C VAL A 441 23.86 -20.61 -4.90
N GLN A 442 23.15 -20.63 -6.03
CA GLN A 442 21.94 -19.81 -6.22
C GLN A 442 20.84 -20.18 -5.21
N LEU A 443 20.68 -21.46 -4.90
CA LEU A 443 19.74 -21.96 -3.91
C LEU A 443 20.12 -21.55 -2.47
N THR A 444 21.42 -21.39 -2.16
CA THR A 444 21.83 -20.83 -0.86
C THR A 444 21.55 -19.33 -0.78
N ALA A 445 21.86 -18.55 -1.82
CA ALA A 445 21.58 -17.11 -1.85
C ALA A 445 20.08 -16.81 -1.70
N ALA A 446 19.22 -17.48 -2.50
CA ALA A 446 17.77 -17.32 -2.42
C ALA A 446 17.19 -17.71 -1.04
N LYS A 447 17.83 -18.65 -0.31
CA LYS A 447 17.45 -18.99 1.07
C LYS A 447 17.85 -17.93 2.09
N GLU A 448 18.93 -17.19 1.85
CA GLU A 448 19.36 -16.08 2.71
C GLU A 448 18.51 -14.82 2.44
N GLU A 449 18.19 -14.55 1.19
CA GLU A 449 17.19 -13.53 0.80
C GLU A 449 15.82 -13.82 1.42
N ALA A 450 15.32 -15.06 1.31
CA ALA A 450 14.06 -15.48 1.91
C ALA A 450 14.06 -15.37 3.45
N ARG A 451 15.18 -15.66 4.12
CA ARG A 451 15.36 -15.42 5.56
C ARG A 451 15.32 -13.93 5.90
N SER A 452 16.00 -13.10 5.12
CA SER A 452 15.98 -11.64 5.31
C SER A 452 14.56 -11.08 5.12
N ALA A 453 13.86 -11.47 4.04
CA ALA A 453 12.48 -11.11 3.81
C ALA A 453 11.55 -11.56 4.96
N SER A 454 11.72 -12.80 5.45
CA SER A 454 10.96 -13.29 6.61
C SER A 454 11.24 -12.50 7.88
N SER A 455 12.49 -12.08 8.15
CA SER A 455 12.82 -11.23 9.30
C SER A 455 12.24 -9.82 9.21
N LYS A 456 12.18 -9.25 7.99
CA LYS A 456 11.53 -7.96 7.73
C LYS A 456 10.02 -8.06 7.93
N LEU A 457 9.40 -9.15 7.48
CA LEU A 457 7.97 -9.39 7.67
C LEU A 457 7.62 -9.55 9.16
N THR A 458 8.45 -10.22 9.96
CA THR A 458 8.24 -10.29 11.42
C THR A 458 8.47 -8.95 12.13
N ALA A 459 9.34 -8.07 11.62
CA ALA A 459 9.52 -6.72 12.16
C ALA A 459 8.30 -5.83 11.83
N LEU A 460 7.85 -5.83 10.57
CA LEU A 460 6.65 -5.12 10.13
C LEU A 460 5.39 -5.61 10.86
N GLN A 461 5.28 -6.91 11.17
CA GLN A 461 4.18 -7.42 11.99
C GLN A 461 4.22 -6.83 13.42
N ALA A 462 5.39 -6.76 14.04
CA ALA A 462 5.53 -6.16 15.37
C ALA A 462 5.25 -4.64 15.38
N GLU A 463 5.57 -3.93 14.28
CA GLU A 463 5.20 -2.52 14.09
C GLU A 463 3.67 -2.35 13.92
N VAL A 464 3.01 -3.23 13.17
CA VAL A 464 1.54 -3.27 13.04
C VAL A 464 0.88 -3.58 14.38
N ASP A 465 1.36 -4.59 15.12
CA ASP A 465 0.83 -4.97 16.44
C ASP A 465 1.00 -3.82 17.46
N ALA A 466 2.09 -3.05 17.36
CA ALA A 466 2.33 -1.87 18.20
C ALA A 466 1.41 -0.70 17.82
N HIS A 467 1.18 -0.44 16.52
CA HIS A 467 0.24 0.58 16.08
C HIS A 467 -1.22 0.24 16.43
N GLN A 468 -1.62 -1.03 16.43
CA GLN A 468 -2.93 -1.46 16.93
C GLN A 468 -3.10 -1.22 18.45
N GLN A 469 -2.03 -1.40 19.23
CA GLN A 469 -2.02 -1.03 20.66
C GLN A 469 -2.10 0.49 20.88
N GLN A 470 -1.44 1.29 20.03
CA GLN A 470 -1.57 2.75 20.06
C GLN A 470 -2.98 3.21 19.67
N GLN A 471 -3.57 2.64 18.62
CA GLN A 471 -4.94 2.96 18.19
C GLN A 471 -5.95 2.65 19.30
N SER A 472 -5.92 1.45 19.86
CA SER A 472 -6.86 1.06 20.93
C SER A 472 -6.69 1.88 22.21
N ALA A 473 -5.47 2.34 22.54
CA ALA A 473 -5.26 3.31 23.62
C ALA A 473 -5.94 4.67 23.32
N VAL A 474 -5.74 5.22 22.12
CA VAL A 474 -6.38 6.48 21.70
C VAL A 474 -7.91 6.35 21.62
N GLU A 475 -8.43 5.19 21.22
CA GLU A 475 -9.87 4.91 21.24
C GLU A 475 -10.43 4.94 22.68
N THR A 476 -9.72 4.39 23.67
CA THR A 476 -10.13 4.52 25.08
C THR A 476 -10.03 5.95 25.62
N GLU A 477 -9.00 6.72 25.25
CA GLU A 477 -8.90 8.13 25.63
C GLU A 477 -10.05 8.97 25.01
N LEU A 478 -10.47 8.65 23.78
CA LEU A 478 -11.62 9.28 23.13
C LEU A 478 -12.95 8.88 23.78
N GLU A 479 -13.10 7.67 24.30
CA GLU A 479 -14.27 7.24 25.06
C GLU A 479 -14.36 7.97 26.42
N ASP A 480 -13.25 8.06 27.16
CA ASP A 480 -13.16 8.84 28.40
C ASP A 480 -13.45 10.33 28.17
N LEU A 481 -12.92 10.92 27.09
CA LEU A 481 -13.20 12.32 26.73
C LEU A 481 -14.67 12.53 26.35
N ARG A 482 -15.30 11.63 25.61
CA ARG A 482 -16.75 11.68 25.32
C ARG A 482 -17.58 11.56 26.60
N GLY A 483 -17.21 10.67 27.51
CA GLY A 483 -17.84 10.54 28.82
C GLY A 483 -17.77 11.84 29.64
N ARG A 484 -16.62 12.53 29.60
CA ARG A 484 -16.44 13.84 30.25
C ARG A 484 -17.23 14.97 29.57
N VAL A 485 -17.37 14.96 28.25
CA VAL A 485 -18.23 15.92 27.54
C VAL A 485 -19.68 15.74 27.95
N GLY A 486 -20.21 14.51 27.94
CA GLY A 486 -21.59 14.23 28.38
C GLY A 486 -21.86 14.58 29.85
N GLN A 487 -20.84 14.46 30.72
CA GLN A 487 -20.92 14.96 32.11
C GLN A 487 -21.04 16.48 32.15
N LEU A 488 -20.19 17.21 31.42
CA LEU A 488 -20.22 18.68 31.36
C LEU A 488 -21.52 19.22 30.72
N GLU A 489 -22.07 18.52 29.71
CA GLU A 489 -23.37 18.86 29.11
C GLU A 489 -24.52 18.70 30.11
N SER A 490 -24.50 17.62 30.91
CA SER A 490 -25.47 17.39 31.98
C SER A 490 -25.37 18.45 33.09
N GLU A 491 -24.15 18.76 33.56
CA GLU A 491 -23.90 19.84 34.52
C GLU A 491 -24.38 21.20 33.99
N LEU A 492 -24.07 21.53 32.74
CA LEU A 492 -24.46 22.78 32.09
C LEU A 492 -25.98 22.89 31.92
N GLU A 493 -26.69 21.80 31.66
CA GLU A 493 -28.16 21.79 31.60
C GLU A 493 -28.79 21.94 32.99
N THR A 494 -28.22 21.34 34.04
CA THR A 494 -28.69 21.60 35.42
C THR A 494 -28.49 23.08 35.81
N ALA A 495 -27.35 23.68 35.47
CA ALA A 495 -27.07 25.09 35.71
C ALA A 495 -27.97 26.03 34.90
N ARG A 496 -28.40 25.63 33.69
CA ARG A 496 -29.45 26.34 32.93
C ARG A 496 -30.81 26.27 33.62
N GLY A 497 -31.17 25.12 34.18
CA GLY A 497 -32.38 24.93 34.98
C GLY A 497 -32.40 25.86 36.19
N GLU A 498 -31.36 25.84 37.02
CA GLU A 498 -31.19 26.74 38.17
C GLU A 498 -31.24 28.22 37.77
N ALA A 499 -30.54 28.60 36.69
CA ALA A 499 -30.55 29.97 36.18
C ALA A 499 -31.93 30.40 35.64
N SER A 500 -32.75 29.46 35.16
CA SER A 500 -34.13 29.73 34.74
C SER A 500 -35.04 29.94 35.96
N GLU A 501 -34.93 29.09 36.99
CA GLU A 501 -35.68 29.24 38.24
C GLU A 501 -35.37 30.57 38.94
N LEU A 502 -34.08 30.91 39.07
CA LEU A 502 -33.63 32.17 39.65
C LEU A 502 -34.12 33.40 38.87
N ARG A 503 -34.30 33.31 37.55
CA ARG A 503 -34.93 34.37 36.74
C ARG A 503 -36.41 34.52 37.08
N GLY A 504 -37.17 33.42 37.15
CA GLY A 504 -38.58 33.44 37.53
C GLY A 504 -38.81 33.98 38.94
N GLN A 505 -37.96 33.59 39.90
CA GLN A 505 -37.95 34.15 41.26
C GLN A 505 -37.65 35.67 41.25
N ALA A 506 -36.68 36.12 40.45
CA ALA A 506 -36.34 37.53 40.32
C ALA A 506 -37.38 38.36 39.55
N GLU A 507 -38.20 37.73 38.70
CA GLU A 507 -39.31 38.36 38.00
C GLU A 507 -40.51 38.55 38.94
N SER A 508 -40.94 37.49 39.64
CA SER A 508 -41.97 37.56 40.69
C SER A 508 -41.64 38.61 41.76
N ALA A 509 -40.39 38.64 42.26
CA ALA A 509 -39.96 39.66 43.22
C ALA A 509 -39.99 41.11 42.67
N ARG A 510 -39.93 41.30 41.34
CA ARG A 510 -40.13 42.61 40.70
C ARG A 510 -41.61 42.96 40.59
N GLU A 511 -42.48 42.00 40.32
CA GLU A 511 -43.94 42.19 40.34
C GLU A 511 -44.40 42.58 41.74
N GLU A 512 -44.01 41.84 42.79
CA GLU A 512 -44.25 42.20 44.20
C GLU A 512 -43.74 43.62 44.53
N THR A 513 -42.52 43.94 44.09
CA THR A 513 -41.93 45.29 44.28
C THR A 513 -42.72 46.37 43.54
N SER A 514 -43.30 46.06 42.38
CA SER A 514 -44.12 46.99 41.60
C SER A 514 -45.50 47.19 42.23
N GLU A 515 -46.12 46.13 42.75
CA GLU A 515 -47.39 46.24 43.49
C GLU A 515 -47.20 47.08 44.76
N LEU A 516 -46.16 46.79 45.56
CA LEU A 516 -45.84 47.55 46.77
C LEU A 516 -45.55 49.04 46.49
N ARG A 517 -45.01 49.39 45.30
CA ARG A 517 -44.88 50.79 44.86
C ARG A 517 -46.23 51.40 44.53
N GLY A 518 -47.10 50.72 43.77
CA GLY A 518 -48.44 51.19 43.47
C GLY A 518 -49.29 51.39 44.74
N GLN A 519 -49.21 50.48 45.71
CA GLN A 519 -49.82 50.62 47.03
C GLN A 519 -49.25 51.84 47.79
N LEU A 520 -47.93 52.06 47.75
CA LEU A 520 -47.29 53.21 48.40
C LEU A 520 -47.69 54.55 47.74
N GLU A 521 -47.79 54.61 46.41
CA GLU A 521 -48.24 55.79 45.67
C GLU A 521 -49.72 56.10 45.96
N ALA A 522 -50.58 55.07 46.05
CA ALA A 522 -51.97 55.24 46.48
C ALA A 522 -52.08 55.82 47.90
N VAL A 523 -51.33 55.27 48.87
CA VAL A 523 -51.29 55.77 50.25
C VAL A 523 -50.69 57.19 50.35
N GLN A 524 -49.74 57.55 49.49
CA GLN A 524 -49.24 58.93 49.39
C GLN A 524 -50.32 59.88 48.84
N SER A 525 -51.09 59.46 47.83
CA SER A 525 -52.21 60.23 47.30
C SER A 525 -53.30 60.47 48.37
N GLU A 526 -53.71 59.42 49.08
CA GLU A 526 -54.65 59.51 50.21
C GLU A 526 -54.14 60.44 51.33
N LEU A 527 -52.82 60.41 51.60
CA LEU A 527 -52.20 61.29 52.58
C LEU A 527 -52.20 62.76 52.14
N GLU A 528 -51.97 63.08 50.87
CA GLU A 528 -52.08 64.46 50.37
C GLU A 528 -53.53 64.95 50.34
N THR A 529 -54.52 64.10 49.99
CA THR A 529 -55.93 64.49 50.11
C THR A 529 -56.32 64.74 51.57
N ALA A 530 -55.92 63.85 52.49
CA ALA A 530 -56.20 64.01 53.92
C ALA A 530 -55.49 65.25 54.54
N LYS A 531 -54.32 65.65 54.03
CA LYS A 531 -53.67 66.92 54.37
C LYS A 531 -54.48 68.11 53.85
N SER A 532 -54.90 68.09 52.59
CA SER A 532 -55.74 69.13 52.00
C SER A 532 -57.04 69.33 52.78
N ASP A 533 -57.73 68.23 53.12
CA ASP A 533 -58.95 68.25 53.94
C ASP A 533 -58.67 68.80 55.35
N ALA A 534 -57.55 68.42 55.96
CA ALA A 534 -57.13 68.95 57.26
C ALA A 534 -56.73 70.44 57.21
N GLU A 535 -56.26 70.97 56.07
CA GLU A 535 -56.01 72.39 55.86
C GLU A 535 -57.30 73.17 55.61
N MET A 536 -58.23 72.65 54.79
CA MET A 536 -59.57 73.22 54.65
C MET A 536 -60.28 73.31 56.02
N ALA A 537 -60.33 72.22 56.78
CA ALA A 537 -60.93 72.19 58.12
C ALA A 537 -60.23 73.15 59.11
N ARG A 538 -58.93 73.43 58.96
CA ARG A 538 -58.24 74.48 59.74
C ARG A 538 -58.70 75.88 59.34
N THR A 539 -58.86 76.15 58.05
CA THR A 539 -59.38 77.46 57.59
C THR A 539 -60.84 77.67 58.02
N GLU A 540 -61.68 76.64 58.00
CA GLU A 540 -63.05 76.70 58.53
C GLU A 540 -63.06 76.93 60.06
N LEU A 541 -62.17 76.27 60.81
CA LEU A 541 -62.01 76.55 62.24
C LEU A 541 -61.48 77.96 62.52
N GLU A 542 -60.69 78.55 61.61
CA GLU A 542 -60.22 79.93 61.73
C GLU A 542 -61.34 80.93 61.39
N THR A 543 -62.14 80.71 60.34
CA THR A 543 -63.29 81.58 60.04
C THR A 543 -64.33 81.52 61.16
N VAL A 544 -64.73 80.33 61.60
CA VAL A 544 -65.65 80.14 62.75
C VAL A 544 -65.08 80.79 64.03
N ARG A 545 -63.77 80.75 64.24
CA ARG A 545 -63.13 81.45 65.35
C ARG A 545 -63.25 82.97 65.22
N THR A 546 -63.04 83.53 64.02
CA THR A 546 -63.24 84.98 63.80
C THR A 546 -64.70 85.40 63.94
N GLU A 547 -65.66 84.57 63.49
CA GLU A 547 -67.10 84.81 63.68
C GLU A 547 -67.51 84.77 65.16
N LEU A 548 -66.96 83.82 65.93
CA LEU A 548 -67.14 83.77 67.39
C LEU A 548 -66.51 84.97 68.09
N GLU A 549 -65.40 85.51 67.57
CA GLU A 549 -64.76 86.72 68.10
C GLU A 549 -65.56 87.98 67.75
N THR A 550 -66.09 88.12 66.52
CA THR A 550 -66.98 89.25 66.18
C THR A 550 -68.28 89.20 66.97
N VAL A 551 -68.98 88.06 67.02
CA VAL A 551 -70.20 87.87 67.82
C VAL A 551 -69.92 88.16 69.31
N ARG A 552 -68.75 87.77 69.82
CA ARG A 552 -68.34 88.14 71.18
C ARG A 552 -68.19 89.65 71.35
N THR A 553 -67.51 90.35 70.44
CA THR A 553 -67.38 91.82 70.54
C THR A 553 -68.72 92.55 70.38
N GLU A 554 -69.64 92.02 69.57
CA GLU A 554 -71.01 92.53 69.48
C GLU A 554 -71.79 92.33 70.78
N LEU A 555 -71.67 91.16 71.43
CA LEU A 555 -72.29 90.89 72.73
C LEU A 555 -71.67 91.73 73.86
N GLU A 556 -70.35 91.92 73.88
CA GLU A 556 -69.68 92.81 74.82
C GLU A 556 -70.08 94.29 74.59
N GLY A 557 -70.27 94.70 73.34
CA GLY A 557 -70.82 96.01 72.97
C GLY A 557 -72.29 96.20 73.38
N GLN A 558 -73.15 95.22 73.11
CA GLN A 558 -74.56 95.23 73.53
C GLN A 558 -74.69 95.25 75.06
N ALA A 559 -73.84 94.52 75.77
CA ALA A 559 -73.77 94.56 77.22
C ALA A 559 -73.33 95.95 77.74
N ALA A 560 -72.40 96.62 77.05
CA ALA A 560 -71.99 97.98 77.39
C ALA A 560 -73.12 99.01 77.14
N THR A 561 -73.82 98.95 76.01
CA THR A 561 -74.96 99.85 75.76
C THR A 561 -76.11 99.61 76.71
N ALA A 562 -76.42 98.34 77.04
CA ALA A 562 -77.44 98.00 78.03
C ALA A 562 -77.04 98.45 79.45
N ALA A 563 -75.74 98.49 79.77
CA ALA A 563 -75.25 99.05 81.03
C ALA A 563 -75.37 100.58 81.07
N GLU A 564 -75.07 101.28 79.97
CA GLU A 564 -75.26 102.74 79.85
C GLU A 564 -76.74 103.13 79.93
N GLU A 565 -77.64 102.39 79.24
CA GLU A 565 -79.09 102.56 79.38
C GLU A 565 -79.55 102.32 80.83
N ALA A 566 -79.04 101.26 81.49
CA ALA A 566 -79.36 100.99 82.88
C ALA A 566 -78.82 102.07 83.84
N GLU A 567 -77.66 102.67 83.57
CA GLU A 567 -77.15 103.81 84.35
C GLU A 567 -77.97 105.08 84.10
N GLY A 568 -78.33 105.38 82.85
CA GLY A 568 -79.23 106.48 82.48
C GLY A 568 -80.62 106.35 83.14
N LEU A 569 -81.17 105.14 83.17
CA LEU A 569 -82.42 104.83 83.88
C LEU A 569 -82.26 104.98 85.40
N ARG A 570 -81.17 104.48 86.00
CA ARG A 570 -80.88 104.69 87.44
C ARG A 570 -80.76 106.17 87.79
N ARG A 571 -80.04 106.95 86.96
CA ARG A 571 -79.96 108.40 87.11
C ARG A 571 -81.34 109.05 87.04
N ARG A 572 -82.17 108.64 86.07
CA ARG A 572 -83.50 109.20 85.91
C ARG A 572 -84.46 108.84 87.05
N ILE A 573 -84.32 107.63 87.61
CA ILE A 573 -85.00 107.23 88.85
C ILE A 573 -84.59 108.15 90.00
N SER A 574 -83.29 108.37 90.21
CA SER A 574 -82.77 109.27 91.25
C SER A 574 -83.25 110.73 91.08
N GLU A 575 -83.27 111.26 89.85
CA GLU A 575 -83.84 112.58 89.55
C GLU A 575 -85.34 112.67 89.88
N LEU A 576 -86.10 111.59 89.66
CA LEU A 576 -87.53 111.49 89.99
C LEU A 576 -87.76 111.31 91.49
N GLU A 577 -86.89 110.59 92.21
CA GLU A 577 -86.90 110.47 93.66
C GLU A 577 -86.61 111.82 94.33
N GLU A 578 -85.60 112.56 93.88
CA GLU A 578 -85.35 113.93 94.34
C GLU A 578 -86.52 114.88 94.03
N ALA A 579 -87.19 114.70 92.88
CA ALA A 579 -88.36 115.49 92.51
C ALA A 579 -89.58 115.14 93.37
N ALA A 580 -89.74 113.86 93.74
CA ALA A 580 -90.76 113.40 94.68
C ALA A 580 -90.53 114.00 96.08
N VAL A 581 -89.32 113.90 96.63
CA VAL A 581 -88.95 114.51 97.93
C VAL A 581 -89.17 116.03 97.91
N ARG A 582 -88.78 116.72 96.83
CA ARG A 582 -89.06 118.16 96.68
C ARG A 582 -90.57 118.47 96.59
N ASN A 583 -91.38 117.58 96.05
CA ASN A 583 -92.83 117.71 96.05
C ASN A 583 -93.45 117.39 97.42
N GLU A 584 -92.95 116.42 98.17
CA GLU A 584 -93.35 116.16 99.56
C GLU A 584 -92.99 117.34 100.48
N GLU A 585 -91.81 117.93 100.31
CA GLU A 585 -91.46 119.20 100.95
C GLU A 585 -92.44 120.32 100.59
N ARG A 586 -92.83 120.45 99.31
CA ARG A 586 -93.81 121.46 98.88
C ARG A 586 -95.19 121.18 99.49
N VAL A 587 -95.63 119.93 99.54
CA VAL A 587 -96.92 119.52 100.14
C VAL A 587 -96.91 119.79 101.64
N THR A 588 -95.84 119.47 102.37
CA THR A 588 -95.72 119.76 103.81
C THR A 588 -95.58 121.26 104.10
N LYS A 589 -94.88 122.04 103.25
CA LYS A 589 -94.82 123.51 103.32
C LYS A 589 -96.17 124.17 103.01
N LEU A 590 -96.97 123.60 102.10
CA LEU A 590 -98.34 124.04 101.83
C LEU A 590 -99.30 123.65 102.95
N TYR A 591 -99.22 122.42 103.46
CA TYR A 591 -100.05 121.94 104.58
C TYR A 591 -99.79 122.75 105.87
N THR A 592 -98.52 123.08 106.17
CA THR A 592 -98.19 123.96 107.29
C THR A 592 -98.63 125.41 107.08
N ARG A 593 -98.60 125.93 105.85
CA ARG A 593 -99.19 127.24 105.52
C ARG A 593 -100.71 127.23 105.72
N ILE A 594 -101.43 126.27 105.14
CA ILE A 594 -102.88 126.08 105.31
C ILE A 594 -103.25 125.99 106.80
N LYS A 595 -102.52 125.19 107.58
CA LYS A 595 -102.71 125.04 109.04
C LYS A 595 -102.43 126.31 109.84
N ASN A 596 -101.64 127.25 109.30
CA ASN A 596 -101.40 128.56 109.91
C ASN A 596 -102.47 129.58 109.48
N ASP A 597 -102.91 129.56 108.22
CA ASP A 597 -104.02 130.37 107.71
C ASP A 597 -105.35 129.98 108.39
N GLU A 598 -105.54 128.69 108.66
CA GLU A 598 -106.65 128.13 109.43
C GLU A 598 -106.61 128.59 110.91
N LYS A 599 -105.44 128.60 111.55
CA LYS A 599 -105.25 129.23 112.87
C LYS A 599 -105.51 130.75 112.83
N LEU A 600 -105.22 131.42 111.71
CA LEU A 600 -105.53 132.84 111.52
C LEU A 600 -107.05 133.05 111.44
N ARG A 601 -107.75 132.20 110.67
CA ARG A 601 -109.23 132.18 110.59
C ARG A 601 -109.86 131.85 111.95
N GLU A 602 -109.31 130.94 112.73
CA GLU A 602 -109.71 130.63 114.11
C GLU A 602 -109.61 131.85 115.04
N ARG A 603 -108.48 132.59 114.96
CA ARG A 603 -108.29 133.85 115.69
C ARG A 603 -109.24 134.96 115.21
N ALA A 604 -109.46 135.08 113.91
CA ALA A 604 -110.42 136.03 113.33
C ALA A 604 -111.87 135.71 113.75
N LYS A 605 -112.26 134.43 113.78
CA LYS A 605 -113.57 133.99 114.30
C LYS A 605 -113.74 134.33 115.78
N LYS A 606 -112.71 134.16 116.60
CA LYS A 606 -112.74 134.53 118.02
C LYS A 606 -112.78 136.05 118.24
N ALA A 607 -112.11 136.84 117.40
CA ALA A 607 -112.23 138.30 117.40
C ALA A 607 -113.63 138.77 116.99
N LEU A 608 -114.20 138.21 115.92
CA LEU A 608 -115.57 138.49 115.47
C LEU A 608 -116.62 138.07 116.52
N GLY A 609 -116.46 136.93 117.19
CA GLY A 609 -117.36 136.50 118.25
C GLY A 609 -117.41 137.45 119.45
N ILE A 610 -116.28 138.08 119.79
CA ILE A 610 -116.21 139.11 120.85
C ILE A 610 -116.84 140.43 120.36
N ALA A 611 -116.66 140.80 119.09
CA ALA A 611 -117.28 141.99 118.49
C ALA A 611 -118.81 141.88 118.41
N HIS A 612 -119.35 140.71 118.02
CA HIS A 612 -120.80 140.46 117.94
C HIS A 612 -121.49 140.55 119.31
N GLN A 613 -120.77 140.26 120.39
CA GLN A 613 -121.31 140.27 121.76
C GLN A 613 -121.42 141.69 122.37
N LEU A 614 -121.10 142.74 121.61
CA LEU A 614 -121.12 144.14 122.04
C LEU A 614 -121.96 145.07 121.13
N LEU A 615 -122.71 144.52 120.16
CA LEU A 615 -123.31 145.31 119.06
C LEU A 615 -124.81 145.04 118.78
N GLU A 616 -125.49 144.18 119.56
CA GLU A 616 -126.92 143.87 119.36
C GLU A 616 -127.80 144.27 120.55
N GLU A 617 -127.81 145.57 120.86
CA GLU A 617 -129.03 146.24 121.37
C GLU A 617 -129.82 146.88 120.20
N ALA A 618 -130.24 146.04 119.22
CA ALA A 618 -131.29 146.25 118.21
C ALA A 618 -131.06 147.27 117.04
N PRO A 619 -131.88 147.28 115.95
CA PRO A 619 -132.35 146.13 115.13
C PRO A 619 -132.49 146.36 113.57
N SER A 620 -132.76 145.26 112.82
CA SER A 620 -133.64 145.12 111.62
C SER A 620 -133.10 144.99 110.15
N ALA A 621 -133.73 144.04 109.40
CA ALA A 621 -133.80 143.75 107.93
C ALA A 621 -132.48 143.39 107.15
N THR A 622 -132.28 142.26 106.42
CA THR A 622 -133.03 141.42 105.42
C THR A 622 -133.18 142.03 104.01
N GLU A 623 -132.88 141.42 102.85
CA GLU A 623 -132.36 140.10 102.37
C GLU A 623 -131.99 140.23 100.83
N GLU A 624 -131.42 139.32 100.02
CA GLU A 624 -131.09 137.86 100.09
C GLU A 624 -129.73 137.45 99.44
N ALA A 625 -129.65 137.02 98.15
CA ALA A 625 -128.47 136.41 97.44
C ALA A 625 -128.34 136.83 95.95
N ASP A 626 -127.22 136.77 95.19
CA ASP A 626 -125.97 135.95 95.10
C ASP A 626 -126.09 134.57 94.41
N GLU A 627 -125.05 133.96 93.81
CA GLU A 627 -123.97 134.36 92.86
C GLU A 627 -123.40 133.03 92.25
N ALA A 628 -122.75 133.03 91.07
CA ALA A 628 -122.22 131.80 90.46
C ALA A 628 -120.89 131.95 89.67
N ALA A 629 -119.79 131.45 90.25
CA ALA A 629 -118.48 131.20 89.65
C ALA A 629 -117.69 130.20 90.55
N ALA A 630 -116.66 129.45 90.12
CA ALA A 630 -116.01 129.30 88.81
C ALA A 630 -115.53 127.84 88.64
#